data_AF-A0A2E2W1Q7-F1
#
_entry.id   AF-A0A2E2W1Q7-F1
#
_cell.length_a   1.000
_cell.length_b   1.000
_cell.length_c   1.000
_cell.angle_alpha   90.00
_cell.angle_beta   90.00
_cell.angle_gamma   90.00
#
_symmetry.space_group_name_H-M   'P 1'
#
loop_
_entity.id
_entity.type
_entity.pdbx_description
1 polymer ?
#
loop_
_entity_poly.entity_id
_entity_poly.type
_entity_poly.pdbx_seq_one_letter_code
_entity_poly.pdbx_strand_id
1 'polypeptide(L)'
;MITNILKLFLATTSIGMFFYSGSVFGFSVGHLFLLVLAMLIVLSIFYIPLTILVTNLCKVVGVLSVLAFVLLMLAGTIGGSFNLSSSNQVIAALLGGMSLFGLTAFFWLDKPNVSK
;
A
#
# COMPACT_ATOMS: atom_id res chain seq x y z
N MET A 1 1.16 16.20 -11.71
CA MET A 1 -0.27 16.16 -11.33
C MET A 1 -0.76 14.72 -11.18
N ILE A 2 -0.66 13.86 -12.21
CA ILE A 2 -1.11 12.46 -12.16
C ILE A 2 -0.47 11.65 -11.01
N THR A 3 0.83 11.81 -10.76
CA THR A 3 1.57 11.13 -9.69
C THR A 3 1.05 11.47 -8.30
N ASN A 4 0.63 12.71 -8.06
CA ASN A 4 0.12 13.14 -6.76
C ASN A 4 -1.26 12.52 -6.50
N ILE A 5 -2.07 12.35 -7.55
CA ILE A 5 -3.36 11.66 -7.49
C ILE A 5 -3.15 10.17 -7.14
N LEU A 6 -2.17 9.50 -7.78
CA LEU A 6 -1.83 8.11 -7.49
C LEU A 6 -1.32 7.93 -6.05
N LYS A 7 -0.48 8.86 -5.56
CA LYS A 7 -0.04 8.91 -4.16
C LYS A 7 -1.22 9.03 -3.20
N LEU A 8 -2.19 9.89 -3.51
CA LEU A 8 -3.40 10.04 -2.69
C LEU A 8 -4.25 8.77 -2.67
N PHE A 9 -4.42 8.09 -3.80
CA PHE A 9 -5.12 6.81 -3.84
C PHE A 9 -4.41 5.74 -3.01
N LEU A 10 -3.08 5.62 -3.14
CA LEU A 10 -2.29 4.69 -2.34
C LEU A 10 -2.40 4.98 -0.84
N ALA A 11 -2.30 6.26 -0.44
CA ALA A 11 -2.46 6.67 0.95
C ALA A 11 -3.86 6.34 1.49
N THR A 12 -4.90 6.63 0.70
CA THR A 12 -6.30 6.33 1.07
C THR A 12 -6.51 4.83 1.24
N THR A 13 -6.01 4.00 0.31
CA THR A 13 -6.09 2.53 0.43
C THR A 13 -5.30 2.01 1.63
N SER A 14 -4.16 2.62 1.97
CA SER A 14 -3.35 2.23 3.13
C SER A 14 -4.06 2.55 4.45
N ILE A 15 -4.75 3.70 4.53
CA ILE A 15 -5.58 4.06 5.68
C ILE A 15 -6.78 3.11 5.80
N GLY A 16 -7.44 2.80 4.69
CA GLY A 16 -8.54 1.82 4.66
C GLY A 16 -8.08 0.43 5.14
N MET A 17 -6.92 -0.02 4.66
CA MET A 17 -6.29 -1.27 5.10
C MET A 17 -5.96 -1.25 6.59
N PHE A 18 -5.44 -0.14 7.11
CA PHE A 18 -5.16 0.01 8.54
C PHE A 18 -6.40 -0.18 9.40
N PHE A 19 -7.49 0.56 9.11
CA PHE A 19 -8.72 0.46 9.89
C PHE A 19 -9.38 -0.92 9.77
N TYR A 20 -9.45 -1.46 8.55
CA TYR A 20 -10.13 -2.72 8.32
C TYR A 20 -9.36 -3.91 8.93
N SER A 21 -8.05 -3.99 8.66
CA SER A 21 -7.19 -5.02 9.24
C SER A 21 -7.15 -4.93 10.76
N GLY A 22 -7.07 -3.72 11.31
CA GLY A 22 -7.14 -3.50 12.77
C GLY A 22 -8.46 -3.94 13.39
N SER A 23 -9.59 -3.81 12.67
CA SER A 23 -10.90 -4.27 13.15
C SER A 23 -11.06 -5.79 13.14
N VAL A 24 -10.39 -6.49 12.21
CA VAL A 24 -10.51 -7.96 12.04
C VAL A 24 -9.47 -8.71 12.86
N PHE A 25 -8.21 -8.26 12.83
CA PHE A 25 -7.07 -8.94 13.46
C PHE A 25 -6.59 -8.28 14.75
N GLY A 26 -7.15 -7.11 15.11
CA GLY A 26 -6.71 -6.29 16.23
C GLY A 26 -5.61 -5.30 15.85
N PHE A 27 -5.55 -4.18 16.57
CA PHE A 27 -4.51 -3.17 16.37
C PHE A 27 -3.19 -3.66 16.98
N SER A 28 -2.16 -3.82 16.14
CA SER A 28 -0.80 -4.12 16.57
C SER A 28 0.17 -3.01 16.18
N VAL A 29 1.37 -3.01 16.75
CA VAL A 29 2.44 -2.05 16.39
C VAL A 29 2.75 -2.09 14.89
N GLY A 30 2.64 -3.27 14.26
CA GLY A 30 2.80 -3.41 12.81
C GLY A 30 1.73 -2.67 11.99
N HIS A 31 0.51 -2.53 12.51
CA HIS A 31 -0.54 -1.76 11.84
C HIS A 31 -0.22 -0.26 11.82
N LEU A 32 0.38 0.27 12.90
CA LEU A 32 0.76 1.69 12.97
C LEU A 32 1.73 2.09 11.84
N PHE A 33 2.52 1.14 11.33
CA PHE A 33 3.38 1.39 10.19
C PHE A 33 2.61 1.85 8.94
N LEU A 34 1.43 1.27 8.67
CA LEU A 34 0.60 1.67 7.52
C LEU A 34 0.09 3.11 7.66
N LEU A 35 -0.25 3.53 8.88
CA LEU A 35 -0.69 4.89 9.16
C LEU A 35 0.46 5.90 8.98
N VAL A 36 1.63 5.58 9.53
CA VAL A 36 2.84 6.41 9.40
C VAL A 36 3.26 6.51 7.93
N LEU A 37 3.20 5.41 7.20
CA LEU A 37 3.48 5.38 5.76
C LEU A 37 2.49 6.26 4.99
N ALA A 38 1.19 6.18 5.27
CA ALA A 38 0.19 7.02 4.61
C ALA A 38 0.45 8.52 4.85
N MET A 39 0.81 8.89 6.08
CA MET A 39 1.19 10.28 6.41
C MET A 39 2.45 10.72 5.67
N LEU A 40 3.46 9.86 5.58
CA LEU A 40 4.69 10.12 4.80
C LEU A 40 4.40 10.30 3.30
N ILE A 41 3.47 9.50 2.74
CA ILE A 41 3.05 9.62 1.34
C ILE A 41 2.42 11.00 1.08
N VAL A 42 1.52 11.43 1.94
CA VAL A 42 0.88 12.76 1.83
C VAL A 42 1.93 13.86 2.01
N LEU A 43 2.82 13.74 2.98
CA LEU A 43 3.88 14.73 3.24
C LEU A 43 4.85 14.86 2.04
N SER A 44 5.11 13.75 1.33
CA SER A 44 5.94 13.75 0.12
C SER A 44 5.38 14.57 -1.05
N ILE A 45 4.09 14.92 -1.00
CA ILE A 45 3.47 15.78 -2.02
C ILE A 45 3.95 17.22 -1.86
N PHE A 46 4.24 17.65 -0.62
CA PHE A 46 4.64 19.01 -0.29
C PHE A 46 6.16 19.15 -0.13
N TYR A 47 6.87 18.09 0.29
CA TYR A 47 8.29 18.14 0.60
C TYR A 47 9.16 17.36 -0.41
N ILE A 48 9.81 18.09 -1.32
CA ILE A 48 10.63 17.54 -2.42
C ILE A 48 11.72 16.56 -1.94
N PRO A 49 12.53 16.87 -0.89
CA PRO A 49 13.60 15.97 -0.44
C PRO A 49 13.11 14.58 0.00
N LEU A 50 11.89 14.51 0.55
CA LEU A 50 11.30 13.26 1.03
C LEU A 50 10.78 12.39 -0.13
N THR A 51 10.67 12.94 -1.34
CA THR A 51 10.06 12.25 -2.47
C THR A 51 10.79 10.96 -2.81
N ILE A 52 12.13 10.98 -2.86
CA ILE A 52 12.93 9.80 -3.24
C ILE A 52 12.75 8.67 -2.21
N LEU A 53 12.85 9.00 -0.92
CA LEU A 53 12.72 8.03 0.16
C LEU A 53 11.30 7.42 0.18
N VAL A 54 10.29 8.26 0.03
CA VAL A 54 8.88 7.82 0.02
C VAL A 54 8.56 7.01 -1.23
N THR A 55 9.07 7.39 -2.41
CA THR A 55 8.90 6.61 -3.65
C THR A 55 9.49 5.20 -3.48
N ASN A 56 10.68 5.08 -2.88
CA ASN A 56 11.28 3.77 -2.63
C ASN A 56 10.48 2.94 -1.63
N LEU A 57 9.98 3.54 -0.55
CA LEU A 57 9.07 2.85 0.36
C LEU A 57 7.79 2.39 -0.35
N CYS A 58 7.21 3.21 -1.22
CA CYS A 58 6.02 2.84 -1.99
C CYS A 58 6.28 1.66 -2.94
N LYS A 59 7.47 1.59 -3.57
CA LYS A 59 7.88 0.44 -4.40
C LYS A 59 7.92 -0.84 -3.56
N VAL A 60 8.55 -0.80 -2.39
CA VAL A 60 8.62 -1.95 -1.46
C VAL A 60 7.22 -2.39 -1.04
N VAL A 61 6.36 -1.43 -0.65
CA VAL A 61 4.98 -1.70 -0.23
C VAL A 61 4.15 -2.27 -1.37
N GLY A 62 4.33 -1.77 -2.60
CA GLY A 62 3.71 -2.32 -3.80
C GLY A 62 4.07 -3.79 -3.99
N VAL A 63 5.36 -4.15 -3.93
CA VAL A 63 5.80 -5.55 -4.02
C VAL A 63 5.27 -6.39 -2.86
N LEU A 64 5.35 -5.90 -1.62
CA LEU A 64 4.84 -6.61 -0.45
C LEU A 64 3.33 -6.87 -0.54
N SER A 65 2.57 -5.90 -1.05
CA SER A 65 1.11 -6.04 -1.21
C SER A 65 0.73 -7.07 -2.27
N VAL A 66 1.49 -7.17 -3.37
CA VAL A 66 1.33 -8.24 -4.36
C VAL A 66 1.62 -9.60 -3.73
N LEU A 67 2.73 -9.73 -3.01
CA LEU A 67 3.09 -10.97 -2.33
C LEU A 67 2.03 -11.37 -1.30
N ALA A 68 1.57 -10.44 -0.47
CA ALA A 68 0.51 -10.67 0.51
C ALA A 68 -0.81 -11.07 -0.17
N PHE A 69 -1.18 -10.43 -1.28
CA PHE A 69 -2.37 -10.79 -2.05
C PHE A 69 -2.28 -12.22 -2.59
N VAL A 70 -1.15 -12.59 -3.20
CA VAL A 70 -0.94 -13.95 -3.73
C VAL A 70 -0.96 -15.00 -2.61
N LEU A 71 -0.31 -14.71 -1.47
CA LEU A 71 -0.35 -15.58 -0.30
C LEU A 71 -1.77 -15.74 0.25
N LEU A 72 -2.56 -14.66 0.29
CA LEU A 72 -3.95 -14.71 0.73
C LEU A 72 -4.82 -15.54 -0.23
N MET A 73 -4.63 -15.39 -1.53
CA MET A 73 -5.31 -16.20 -2.54
C MET A 73 -4.93 -17.68 -2.41
N LEU A 74 -3.63 -17.99 -2.25
CA LEU A 74 -3.16 -19.35 -1.99
C LEU A 74 -3.80 -19.93 -0.73
N ALA A 75 -3.81 -19.18 0.37
CA ALA A 75 -4.47 -19.60 1.60
C ALA A 75 -5.97 -19.91 1.40
N GLY A 76 -6.65 -19.12 0.57
CA GLY A 76 -8.05 -19.37 0.18
C GLY A 76 -8.27 -20.63 -0.65
N THR A 77 -7.23 -21.17 -1.29
CA THR A 77 -7.30 -22.38 -2.14
C THR A 77 -6.90 -23.69 -1.45
N ILE A 78 -6.23 -23.62 -0.29
CA ILE A 78 -5.70 -24.79 0.43
C ILE A 78 -6.82 -25.74 0.94
N GLY A 79 -8.09 -25.33 0.90
CA GLY A 79 -9.25 -26.15 1.25
C GLY A 79 -10.00 -26.83 0.09
N GLY A 80 -9.46 -26.82 -1.14
CA GLY A 80 -10.10 -27.44 -2.32
C GLY A 80 -11.32 -26.69 -2.89
N SER A 81 -11.74 -25.60 -2.24
CA SER A 81 -12.71 -24.62 -2.73
C SER A 81 -12.20 -23.22 -2.36
N PHE A 82 -12.44 -22.20 -3.21
CA PHE A 82 -12.13 -20.80 -2.87
C PHE A 82 -13.03 -20.34 -1.73
N ASN A 83 -12.63 -20.63 -0.50
CA ASN A 83 -13.42 -20.37 0.69
C ASN A 83 -12.78 -19.25 1.51
N LEU A 84 -12.75 -18.06 0.93
CA LEU A 84 -12.35 -16.85 1.65
C LEU A 84 -13.54 -16.36 2.49
N SER A 85 -13.31 -16.20 3.79
CA SER A 85 -14.25 -15.51 4.67
C SER A 85 -14.57 -14.11 4.11
N SER A 86 -15.77 -13.60 4.41
CA SER A 86 -16.19 -12.25 3.98
C SER A 86 -15.16 -11.18 4.38
N SER A 87 -14.53 -11.32 5.55
CA SER A 87 -13.46 -10.44 6.00
C SER A 87 -12.24 -10.48 5.07
N ASN A 88 -11.80 -11.67 4.68
CA ASN A 88 -10.62 -11.83 3.82
C ASN A 88 -10.86 -11.36 2.39
N GLN A 89 -12.10 -11.37 1.90
CA GLN A 89 -12.45 -10.82 0.58
C GLN A 89 -12.23 -9.30 0.53
N VAL A 90 -12.61 -8.58 1.59
CA VAL A 90 -12.38 -7.13 1.68
C VAL A 90 -10.88 -6.83 1.79
N ILE A 91 -10.14 -7.64 2.55
CA ILE A 91 -8.68 -7.51 2.65
C ILE A 91 -8.01 -7.75 1.31
N ALA A 92 -8.46 -8.76 0.56
CA ALA A 92 -7.98 -9.03 -0.79
C ALA A 92 -8.23 -7.84 -1.73
N ALA A 93 -9.42 -7.22 -1.66
CA ALA A 93 -9.72 -6.03 -2.46
C ALA A 93 -8.82 -4.84 -2.09
N LEU A 94 -8.58 -4.60 -0.79
CA LEU A 94 -7.69 -3.54 -0.31
C LEU A 94 -6.22 -3.78 -0.69
N LEU A 95 -5.74 -5.03 -0.57
CA LEU A 95 -4.42 -5.43 -1.05
C LEU A 95 -4.30 -5.31 -2.57
N GLY A 96 -5.37 -5.61 -3.31
CA GLY A 96 -5.47 -5.37 -4.75
C GLY A 96 -5.33 -3.89 -5.08
N GLY A 97 -6.02 -3.01 -4.36
CA GLY A 97 -5.87 -1.55 -4.50
C GLY A 97 -4.45 -1.08 -4.19
N MET A 98 -3.90 -1.50 -3.04
CA MET A 98 -2.54 -1.15 -2.63
C MET A 98 -1.48 -1.65 -3.63
N SER A 99 -1.67 -2.82 -4.23
CA SER A 99 -0.75 -3.35 -5.23
C SER A 99 -0.84 -2.58 -6.55
N LEU A 100 -2.05 -2.31 -7.04
CA LEU A 100 -2.26 -1.51 -8.24
C LEU A 100 -1.65 -0.12 -8.10
N PHE A 101 -1.94 0.60 -7.02
CA PHE A 101 -1.42 1.96 -6.82
C PHE A 101 0.05 1.95 -6.39
N GLY A 102 0.48 0.97 -5.60
CA GLY A 102 1.86 0.85 -5.12
C GLY A 102 2.84 0.52 -6.24
N LEU A 103 2.46 -0.35 -7.18
CA LEU A 103 3.29 -0.65 -8.36
C LEU A 103 3.44 0.56 -9.29
N THR A 104 2.51 1.51 -9.29
CA THR A 104 2.71 2.75 -10.05
C THR A 104 3.91 3.56 -9.58
N ALA A 105 4.39 3.35 -8.34
CA ALA A 105 5.57 4.01 -7.80
C ALA A 105 6.87 3.67 -8.56
N PHE A 106 6.91 2.57 -9.31
CA PHE A 106 8.04 2.26 -10.21
C PHE A 106 8.13 3.23 -11.40
N PHE A 107 7.00 3.84 -11.80
CA PHE A 107 6.91 4.75 -12.93
C PHE A 107 6.89 6.22 -12.51
N TRP A 108 7.00 6.51 -11.21
CA TRP A 108 7.12 7.89 -10.74
C TRP A 108 8.52 8.38 -11.08
N LEU A 109 8.61 9.29 -12.06
CA LEU A 109 9.87 9.91 -12.47
C LEU A 109 10.46 10.70 -11.29
N ASP A 110 11.49 10.13 -10.68
CA ASP A 110 12.34 10.83 -9.73
C ASP A 110 13.15 11.85 -10.54
N LYS A 111 12.70 13.12 -10.60
CA LYS A 111 13.54 14.18 -11.17
C LYS A 111 14.79 14.26 -10.30
N PRO A 112 15.99 13.96 -10.83
CA PRO A 112 17.20 14.07 -10.04
C PRO A 112 17.34 15.52 -9.60
N ASN A 113 17.56 15.73 -8.30
CA ASN A 113 17.98 17.01 -7.77
C ASN A 113 19.29 17.37 -8.48
N VAL A 114 19.22 18.22 -9.51
CA VAL A 114 20.38 18.96 -9.98
C VAL A 114 20.66 19.95 -8.86
N SER A 115 21.48 19.53 -7.90
CA SER A 115 22.16 20.43 -6.99
C SER A 115 22.97 21.37 -7.88
N LYS A 116 22.48 22.61 -8.02
CA LYS A 116 23.32 23.74 -8.43
C LYS A 116 23.91 24.35 -7.16
#